data_AF-A0A183A895-F1
#
_entry.id   AF-A0A183A895-F1
#
_cell.length_a   1.000
_cell.length_b   1.000
_cell.length_c   1.000
_cell.angle_alpha   90.00
_cell.angle_beta   90.00
_cell.angle_gamma   90.00
#
_symmetry.space_group_name_H-M   'P 1'
#
loop_
_entity.id
_entity.type
_entity.pdbx_description
1 polymer ?
#
loop_
_entity_poly.entity_id
_entity_poly.type
_entity_poly.pdbx_seq_one_letter_code
_entity_poly.pdbx_strand_id
1 'polypeptide(L)'
;MKVPWPAAFEDGDVRLFLEDVAELVGIRTDRGKLMALRVLLRGRARAVLEVARRHPEKIEWAVAQDALIAGFDTPADRQEAFRRFKKAQLGVGADPLLHAVTLCGLLNRALPILDENAGSELLLDRFTESLPEYIRDKVRLINVARTIDVMMLAEVVRQFTDQEVATVRTHEVYNDELPEAVKATLDRLTE
;
A
#
# COMPACT_ATOMS: atom_id res chain seq x y z
N MET A 1 -2.87 -9.43 27.64
CA MET A 1 -2.38 -8.87 26.36
C MET A 1 -3.55 -8.81 25.38
N LYS A 2 -3.78 -7.66 24.73
CA LYS A 2 -4.83 -7.50 23.71
C LYS A 2 -4.22 -7.94 22.39
N VAL A 3 -4.74 -9.01 21.78
CA VAL A 3 -4.31 -9.43 20.44
C VAL A 3 -4.62 -8.28 19.48
N PRO A 4 -3.65 -7.77 18.70
CA PRO A 4 -3.94 -6.77 17.69
C PRO A 4 -4.80 -7.43 16.61
N TRP A 5 -6.03 -6.94 16.46
CA TRP A 5 -6.94 -7.40 15.41
C TRP A 5 -6.76 -6.51 14.17
N PRO A 6 -6.74 -7.08 12.96
CA PRO A 6 -6.83 -6.34 11.72
C PRO A 6 -8.06 -5.42 11.72
N ALA A 7 -7.97 -4.34 10.95
CA ALA A 7 -9.12 -3.49 10.69
C ALA A 7 -10.24 -4.27 9.98
N ALA A 8 -11.47 -3.78 10.08
CA ALA A 8 -12.56 -4.31 9.28
C ALA A 8 -12.28 -4.10 7.80
N PHE A 9 -12.57 -5.10 6.97
CA PHE A 9 -12.30 -5.10 5.54
C PHE A 9 -13.59 -4.95 4.75
N GLU A 10 -13.64 -3.95 3.87
CA GLU A 10 -14.77 -3.69 2.97
C GLU A 10 -14.34 -3.75 1.50
N ASP A 11 -13.21 -3.10 1.18
CA ASP A 11 -12.56 -3.08 -0.13
C ASP A 11 -11.05 -2.87 0.07
N GLY A 12 -10.24 -3.28 -0.91
CA GLY A 12 -8.78 -3.18 -0.83
C GLY A 12 -8.06 -4.37 -1.44
N ASP A 13 -6.83 -4.59 -1.01
CA ASP A 13 -6.06 -5.78 -1.36
C ASP A 13 -6.53 -6.97 -0.50
N VAL A 14 -7.34 -7.83 -1.11
CA VAL A 14 -7.91 -9.01 -0.44
C VAL A 14 -6.83 -10.03 -0.08
N ARG A 15 -5.71 -10.09 -0.80
CA ARG A 15 -4.64 -11.07 -0.56
C ARG A 15 -3.87 -10.70 0.70
N LEU A 16 -3.45 -9.43 0.78
CA LEU A 16 -2.79 -8.90 1.98
C LEU A 16 -3.67 -9.05 3.23
N PHE A 17 -4.97 -8.74 3.11
CA PHE A 17 -5.91 -8.93 4.21
C PHE A 17 -6.03 -10.41 4.66
N LEU A 18 -6.03 -11.35 3.71
CA LEU A 18 -6.10 -12.77 4.04
C LEU A 18 -4.81 -13.30 4.69
N GLU A 19 -3.66 -12.73 4.33
CA GLU A 19 -2.37 -12.99 4.99
C GLU A 19 -2.39 -12.49 6.44
N ASP A 20 -2.82 -11.25 6.68
CA ASP A 20 -2.97 -10.69 8.04
C ASP A 20 -3.89 -11.56 8.93
N VAL A 21 -4.99 -12.06 8.36
CA VAL A 21 -5.91 -12.97 9.07
C VAL A 21 -5.28 -14.35 9.31
N ALA A 22 -4.47 -14.84 8.37
CA ALA A 22 -3.79 -16.12 8.50
C ALA A 22 -2.68 -16.10 9.57
N GLU A 23 -2.02 -14.95 9.73
CA GLU A 23 -0.95 -14.72 10.70
C GLU A 23 -1.44 -14.24 12.08
N LEU A 24 -2.76 -14.11 12.26
CA LEU A 24 -3.32 -13.59 13.50
C LEU A 24 -2.89 -14.43 14.72
N VAL A 25 -2.17 -13.78 15.64
CA VAL A 25 -1.70 -14.40 16.88
C VAL A 25 -2.88 -14.94 17.68
N GLY A 26 -2.89 -16.26 17.91
CA GLY A 26 -3.93 -16.95 18.68
C GLY A 26 -5.00 -17.65 17.83
N ILE A 27 -4.99 -17.48 16.51
CA ILE A 27 -5.86 -18.22 15.59
C ILE A 27 -5.04 -19.21 14.77
N ARG A 28 -4.92 -20.44 15.26
CA ARG A 28 -4.15 -21.51 14.59
C ARG A 28 -4.99 -22.48 13.76
N THR A 29 -6.31 -22.35 13.80
CA THR A 29 -7.23 -23.28 13.14
C THR A 29 -8.03 -22.58 12.07
N ASP A 30 -8.32 -23.29 10.98
CA ASP A 30 -9.18 -22.81 9.88
C ASP A 30 -10.55 -22.35 10.38
N ARG A 31 -11.11 -23.07 11.35
CA ARG A 31 -12.36 -22.66 12.00
C ARG A 31 -12.23 -21.30 12.68
N GLY A 32 -11.12 -21.04 13.36
CA GLY A 32 -10.85 -19.74 13.97
C GLY A 32 -10.67 -18.64 12.91
N LYS A 33 -9.95 -18.91 11.82
CA LYS A 33 -9.75 -17.95 10.71
C LYS A 33 -11.07 -17.58 10.05
N LEU A 34 -11.93 -18.57 9.80
CA LEU A 34 -13.28 -18.35 9.27
C LEU A 34 -14.17 -17.52 10.21
N MET A 35 -14.02 -17.68 11.54
CA MET A 35 -14.72 -16.84 12.50
C MET A 35 -14.19 -15.41 12.49
N ALA A 36 -12.87 -15.21 12.36
CA ALA A 36 -12.28 -13.89 12.20
C ALA A 36 -12.81 -13.18 10.93
N LEU A 37 -12.87 -13.88 9.79
CA LEU A 37 -13.46 -13.32 8.56
C LEU A 37 -14.90 -12.85 8.78
N ARG A 38 -15.75 -13.64 9.46
CA ARG A 38 -17.13 -13.21 9.74
C ARG A 38 -17.20 -11.92 10.55
N VAL A 39 -16.25 -11.70 11.45
CA VAL A 39 -16.19 -10.50 12.29
C VAL A 39 -15.61 -9.32 11.54
N LEU A 40 -14.63 -9.54 10.66
CA LEU A 40 -13.86 -8.48 10.01
C LEU A 40 -14.47 -8.03 8.67
N LEU A 41 -15.11 -8.91 7.90
CA LEU A 41 -15.65 -8.58 6.59
C LEU A 41 -16.91 -7.71 6.67
N ARG A 42 -16.98 -6.71 5.78
CA ARG A 42 -18.10 -5.78 5.61
C ARG A 42 -18.50 -5.69 4.14
N GLY A 43 -19.66 -5.08 3.88
CA GLY A 43 -20.16 -4.77 2.54
C GLY A 43 -20.11 -5.94 1.56
N ARG A 44 -19.50 -5.69 0.39
CA ARG A 44 -19.31 -6.67 -0.69
C ARG A 44 -18.54 -7.91 -0.23
N ALA A 45 -17.51 -7.75 0.60
CA ALA A 45 -16.66 -8.86 1.02
C ALA A 45 -17.42 -9.88 1.86
N ARG A 46 -18.30 -9.38 2.73
CA ARG A 46 -19.22 -10.24 3.48
C ARG A 46 -20.21 -10.97 2.57
N ALA A 47 -20.75 -10.28 1.55
CA ALA A 47 -21.70 -10.88 0.61
C ALA A 47 -21.05 -12.03 -0.19
N VAL A 48 -19.81 -11.85 -0.65
CA VAL A 48 -19.05 -12.89 -1.37
C VAL A 48 -18.87 -14.14 -0.49
N LEU A 49 -18.45 -13.96 0.77
CA LEU A 49 -18.28 -15.09 1.69
C LEU A 49 -19.61 -15.83 1.97
N GLU A 50 -20.72 -15.11 2.12
CA GLU A 50 -22.03 -15.73 2.35
C GLU A 50 -22.53 -16.50 1.13
N VAL A 51 -22.24 -16.05 -0.10
CA VAL A 51 -22.55 -16.80 -1.33
C VAL A 51 -21.74 -18.10 -1.36
N ALA A 52 -20.44 -18.06 -1.07
CA ALA A 52 -19.58 -19.24 -1.05
C ALA A 52 -20.04 -20.30 -0.03
N ARG A 53 -20.66 -19.87 1.08
CA ARG A 53 -21.21 -20.78 2.11
C ARG A 53 -22.49 -21.49 1.71
N ARG A 54 -23.19 -21.08 0.64
CA ARG A 54 -24.48 -21.70 0.26
C ARG A 54 -24.35 -23.12 -0.27
N HIS A 55 -23.16 -23.55 -0.69
CA HIS A 55 -22.96 -24.81 -1.40
C HIS A 55 -22.36 -25.95 -0.54
N PRO A 56 -21.69 -25.67 0.60
CA PRO A 56 -21.36 -26.70 1.59
C PRO A 56 -21.85 -26.40 3.03
N GLU A 57 -22.23 -27.43 3.80
CA GLU A 57 -22.56 -27.31 5.24
C GLU A 57 -21.40 -26.75 6.09
N LYS A 58 -20.15 -26.94 5.60
CA LYS A 58 -18.92 -26.36 6.15
C LYS A 58 -18.08 -25.81 5.01
N ILE A 59 -17.81 -24.52 5.04
CA ILE A 59 -16.81 -23.90 4.15
C ILE A 59 -15.42 -24.16 4.74
N GLU A 60 -14.48 -24.62 3.92
CA GLU A 60 -13.07 -24.73 4.30
C GLU A 60 -12.37 -23.38 4.14
N TRP A 61 -11.26 -23.17 4.86
CA TRP A 61 -10.50 -21.92 4.78
C TRP A 61 -10.03 -21.62 3.35
N ALA A 62 -9.48 -22.63 2.65
CA ALA A 62 -9.04 -22.48 1.26
C ALA A 62 -10.17 -22.03 0.32
N VAL A 63 -11.36 -22.65 0.44
CA VAL A 63 -12.54 -22.29 -0.37
C VAL A 63 -13.00 -20.85 -0.08
N ALA A 64 -12.92 -20.40 1.17
CA ALA A 64 -13.23 -19.03 1.53
C ALA A 64 -12.21 -18.03 0.95
N GLN A 65 -10.92 -18.36 0.95
CA GLN A 65 -9.88 -17.55 0.31
C GLN A 65 -10.13 -17.44 -1.19
N ASP A 66 -10.34 -18.57 -1.88
CA ASP A 66 -10.58 -18.61 -3.32
C ASP A 66 -11.81 -17.79 -3.71
N ALA A 67 -12.90 -17.91 -2.94
CA ALA A 67 -14.11 -17.16 -3.18
C ALA A 67 -13.90 -15.65 -3.02
N LEU A 68 -13.18 -15.23 -1.98
CA LEU A 68 -12.87 -13.81 -1.73
C LEU A 68 -11.95 -13.25 -2.80
N ILE A 69 -10.90 -13.98 -3.19
CA ILE A 69 -10.00 -13.60 -4.28
C ILE A 69 -10.78 -13.48 -5.59
N ALA A 70 -11.55 -14.50 -5.98
CA ALA A 70 -12.36 -14.47 -7.19
C ALA A 70 -13.41 -13.35 -7.19
N GLY A 71 -13.96 -13.03 -6.01
CA GLY A 71 -14.94 -11.97 -5.85
C GLY A 71 -14.38 -10.55 -5.96
N PHE A 72 -13.07 -10.35 -5.81
CA PHE A 72 -12.41 -9.03 -5.80
C PHE A 72 -11.36 -8.85 -6.92
N ASP A 73 -10.92 -9.94 -7.55
CA ASP A 73 -10.00 -9.97 -8.69
C ASP A 73 -10.75 -10.09 -10.04
N THR A 74 -11.98 -9.58 -10.13
CA THR A 74 -12.71 -9.58 -11.42
C THR A 74 -12.03 -8.66 -12.44
N PRO A 75 -12.14 -8.91 -13.75
CA PRO A 75 -11.53 -8.05 -14.77
C PRO A 75 -11.94 -6.56 -14.63
N ALA A 76 -13.19 -6.29 -14.24
CA ALA A 76 -13.68 -4.94 -14.01
C ALA A 76 -13.00 -4.28 -12.80
N ASP A 77 -12.81 -5.02 -11.71
CA ASP A 77 -12.13 -4.54 -10.52
C ASP A 77 -10.65 -4.26 -10.81
N ARG A 78 -9.96 -5.13 -11.55
CA ARG A 78 -8.56 -4.92 -11.98
C ARG A 78 -8.43 -3.67 -12.84
N GLN A 79 -9.35 -3.47 -13.79
CA GLN A 79 -9.35 -2.29 -14.65
C GLN A 79 -9.60 -1.01 -13.86
N GLU A 80 -10.52 -1.03 -12.89
CA GLU A 80 -10.76 0.11 -12.01
C GLU A 80 -9.56 0.39 -11.09
N ALA A 81 -8.92 -0.64 -10.53
CA ALA A 81 -7.69 -0.49 -9.76
C ALA A 81 -6.58 0.16 -10.61
N PHE A 82 -6.41 -0.28 -11.85
CA PHE A 82 -5.44 0.32 -12.77
C PHE A 82 -5.78 1.77 -13.14
N ARG A 83 -7.07 2.08 -13.29
CA ARG A 83 -7.54 3.46 -13.53
C ARG A 83 -7.24 4.36 -12.34
N ARG A 84 -7.45 3.88 -11.11
CA ARG A 84 -7.13 4.60 -9.87
C ARG A 84 -5.63 4.76 -9.72
N PHE A 85 -4.85 3.71 -9.96
CA PHE A 85 -3.38 3.73 -9.94
C PHE A 85 -2.83 4.87 -10.81
N LYS A 86 -3.26 4.95 -12.08
CA LYS A 86 -2.84 6.00 -13.02
C LYS A 86 -3.31 7.41 -12.66
N LYS A 87 -4.34 7.56 -11.82
CA LYS A 87 -4.90 8.86 -11.44
C LYS A 87 -4.52 9.30 -10.02
N ALA A 88 -3.97 8.40 -9.21
CA ALA A 88 -3.62 8.67 -7.83
C ALA A 88 -2.57 9.79 -7.79
N GLN A 89 -2.84 10.83 -7.01
CA GLN A 89 -1.95 11.97 -6.78
C GLN A 89 -1.73 12.10 -5.28
N LEU A 90 -0.51 12.42 -4.88
CA LEU A 90 -0.22 12.74 -3.49
C LEU A 90 -0.86 14.10 -3.17
N GLY A 91 -1.82 14.10 -2.26
CA GLY A 91 -2.44 15.33 -1.78
C GLY A 91 -1.44 16.21 -1.02
N VAL A 92 -1.65 17.53 -1.04
CA VAL A 92 -0.84 18.46 -0.23
C VAL A 92 -1.01 18.13 1.25
N GLY A 93 0.09 17.82 1.93
CA GLY A 93 0.11 17.43 3.34
C GLY A 93 -0.35 15.99 3.62
N ALA A 94 -0.59 15.18 2.59
CA ALA A 94 -0.82 13.75 2.76
C ALA A 94 0.49 13.01 3.07
N ASP A 95 0.41 11.93 3.83
CA ASP A 95 1.58 11.11 4.18
C ASP A 95 2.10 10.34 2.94
N PRO A 96 3.35 10.58 2.51
CA PRO A 96 3.94 9.88 1.36
C PRO A 96 4.03 8.36 1.55
N LEU A 97 4.25 7.87 2.77
CA LEU A 97 4.32 6.43 3.05
C LEU A 97 2.97 5.76 2.83
N LEU A 98 1.90 6.32 3.39
CA LEU A 98 0.54 5.82 3.16
C LEU A 98 0.15 5.85 1.67
N HIS A 99 0.62 6.86 0.93
CA HIS A 99 0.38 6.96 -0.51
C HIS A 99 1.14 5.87 -1.29
N ALA A 100 2.39 5.57 -0.94
CA ALA A 100 3.14 4.46 -1.53
C ALA A 100 2.45 3.11 -1.27
N VAL A 101 2.02 2.85 -0.03
CA VAL A 101 1.24 1.63 0.32
C VAL A 101 -0.04 1.54 -0.51
N THR A 102 -0.73 2.65 -0.71
CA THR A 102 -1.94 2.71 -1.54
C THR A 102 -1.64 2.37 -3.00
N LEU A 103 -0.55 2.90 -3.58
CA LEU A 103 -0.13 2.59 -4.94
C LEU A 103 0.27 1.11 -5.09
N CYS A 104 0.99 0.53 -4.13
CA CYS A 104 1.33 -0.89 -4.11
C CYS A 104 0.08 -1.77 -4.15
N GLY A 105 -0.90 -1.52 -3.27
CA GLY A 105 -2.15 -2.27 -3.27
C GLY A 105 -2.96 -2.12 -4.56
N LEU A 106 -2.98 -0.92 -5.15
CA LEU A 106 -3.63 -0.69 -6.44
C LEU A 106 -2.93 -1.44 -7.59
N LEU A 107 -1.60 -1.47 -7.61
CA LEU A 107 -0.85 -2.17 -8.65
C LEU A 107 -0.99 -3.69 -8.53
N ASN A 108 -0.81 -4.24 -7.32
CA ASN A 108 -0.96 -5.68 -7.06
C ASN A 108 -2.34 -6.18 -7.48
N ARG A 109 -3.38 -5.39 -7.24
CA ARG A 109 -4.74 -5.70 -7.69
C ARG A 109 -4.92 -5.53 -9.19
N ALA A 110 -4.36 -4.49 -9.78
CA ALA A 110 -4.50 -4.21 -11.21
C ALA A 110 -3.79 -5.28 -12.07
N LEU A 111 -2.58 -5.66 -11.69
CA LEU A 111 -1.66 -6.49 -12.46
C LEU A 111 -1.05 -7.59 -11.56
N PRO A 112 -1.85 -8.56 -11.08
CA PRO A 112 -1.39 -9.59 -10.12
C PRO A 112 -0.41 -10.62 -10.70
N ILE A 113 -0.11 -10.55 -11.99
CA ILE A 113 0.81 -11.43 -12.71
C ILE A 113 2.08 -10.70 -13.17
N LEU A 114 2.22 -9.43 -12.80
CA LEU A 114 3.38 -8.64 -13.14
C LEU A 114 4.58 -9.17 -12.37
N ASP A 115 5.74 -9.26 -13.02
CA ASP A 115 6.97 -9.64 -12.33
C ASP A 115 7.38 -8.55 -11.33
N GLU A 116 8.06 -8.96 -10.27
CA GLU A 116 8.43 -8.08 -9.16
C GLU A 116 9.29 -6.88 -9.60
N ASN A 117 10.16 -7.08 -10.61
CA ASN A 117 11.04 -6.03 -11.10
C ASN A 117 10.25 -4.98 -11.89
N ALA A 118 9.46 -5.40 -12.89
CA ALA A 118 8.62 -4.49 -13.66
C ALA A 118 7.56 -3.81 -12.77
N GLY A 119 7.07 -4.52 -11.75
CA GLY A 119 6.20 -3.95 -10.73
C GLY A 119 6.88 -2.84 -9.93
N SER A 120 8.11 -3.08 -9.47
CA SER A 120 8.89 -2.10 -8.71
C SER A 120 9.22 -0.86 -9.53
N GLU A 121 9.65 -1.02 -10.79
CA GLU A 121 9.90 0.09 -11.70
C GLU A 121 8.63 0.93 -11.93
N LEU A 122 7.51 0.27 -12.24
CA LEU A 122 6.24 0.97 -12.47
C LEU A 122 5.73 1.68 -11.21
N LEU A 123 5.97 1.14 -10.02
CA LEU A 123 5.66 1.79 -8.74
C LEU A 123 6.50 3.04 -8.53
N LEU A 124 7.81 2.96 -8.77
CA LEU A 124 8.72 4.09 -8.61
C LEU A 124 8.38 5.24 -9.57
N ASP A 125 8.15 4.92 -10.84
CA ASP A 125 7.73 5.88 -11.84
C ASP A 125 6.41 6.54 -11.44
N ARG A 126 5.42 5.73 -11.08
CA ARG A 126 4.09 6.25 -10.71
C ARG A 126 4.14 7.07 -9.43
N PHE A 127 4.89 6.63 -8.42
CA PHE A 127 5.05 7.37 -7.19
C PHE A 127 5.65 8.75 -7.46
N THR A 128 6.75 8.80 -8.22
CA THR A 128 7.41 10.06 -8.63
C THR A 128 6.47 10.98 -9.42
N GLU A 129 5.72 10.44 -10.38
CA GLU A 129 4.72 11.20 -11.14
C GLU A 129 3.56 11.72 -10.28
N SER A 130 3.24 11.04 -9.18
CA SER A 130 2.15 11.42 -8.28
C SER A 130 2.53 12.52 -7.30
N LEU A 131 3.82 12.88 -7.20
CA LEU A 131 4.29 13.93 -6.33
C LEU A 131 3.93 15.32 -6.86
N PRO A 132 3.72 16.30 -5.96
CA PRO A 132 3.69 17.71 -6.32
C PRO A 132 4.94 18.12 -7.11
N GLU A 133 4.77 19.02 -8.08
CA GLU A 133 5.84 19.41 -9.03
C GLU A 133 7.12 19.87 -8.34
N TYR A 134 6.99 20.70 -7.29
CA TYR A 134 8.14 21.23 -6.53
C TYR A 134 8.95 20.17 -5.77
N ILE A 135 8.35 19.00 -5.47
CA ILE A 135 9.03 17.86 -4.83
C ILE A 135 9.60 16.93 -5.92
N ARG A 136 8.85 16.74 -7.00
CA ARG A 136 9.16 15.78 -8.06
C ARG A 136 10.55 15.97 -8.65
N ASP A 137 10.95 17.21 -8.92
CA ASP A 137 12.24 17.49 -9.55
C ASP A 137 13.42 17.14 -8.63
N LYS A 138 13.28 17.41 -7.33
CA LYS A 138 14.27 17.05 -6.31
C LYS A 138 14.39 15.53 -6.17
N VAL A 139 13.25 14.83 -6.18
CA VAL A 139 13.19 13.36 -6.07
C VAL A 139 13.76 12.66 -7.30
N ARG A 140 13.53 13.19 -8.50
CA ARG A 140 14.13 12.65 -9.74
C ARG A 140 15.65 12.64 -9.67
N LEU A 141 16.25 13.70 -9.12
CA LEU A 141 17.70 13.79 -8.96
C LEU A 141 18.25 12.71 -8.02
N ILE A 142 17.49 12.36 -6.97
CA ILE A 142 17.84 11.31 -6.01
C ILE A 142 17.67 9.91 -6.65
N ASN A 143 16.57 9.70 -7.37
CA ASN A 143 16.24 8.40 -7.97
C ASN A 143 17.20 8.01 -9.09
N VAL A 144 17.68 8.96 -9.89
CA VAL A 144 18.70 8.69 -10.94
C VAL A 144 20.04 8.24 -10.35
N ALA A 145 20.34 8.63 -9.10
CA ALA A 145 21.62 8.34 -8.47
C ALA A 145 21.67 6.98 -7.74
N ARG A 146 20.53 6.32 -7.47
CA ARG A 146 20.47 5.15 -6.56
C ARG A 146 19.37 4.16 -6.94
N THR A 147 19.61 2.87 -6.72
CA THR A 147 18.59 1.81 -6.77
C THR A 147 17.79 1.78 -5.48
N ILE A 148 16.80 2.68 -5.35
CA ILE A 148 15.96 2.83 -4.16
C ILE A 148 14.58 2.22 -4.42
N ASP A 149 14.02 1.49 -3.46
CA ASP A 149 12.63 1.01 -3.53
C ASP A 149 11.61 2.11 -3.19
N VAL A 150 10.34 1.90 -3.58
CA VAL A 150 9.30 2.93 -3.45
C VAL A 150 9.03 3.35 -2.00
N MET A 151 9.22 2.46 -1.02
CA MET A 151 8.98 2.78 0.39
C MET A 151 10.11 3.65 0.93
N MET A 152 11.34 3.36 0.56
CA MET A 152 12.49 4.20 0.89
C MET A 152 12.39 5.56 0.21
N LEU A 153 11.94 5.63 -1.04
CA LEU A 153 11.68 6.91 -1.72
C LEU A 153 10.60 7.73 -1.00
N ALA A 154 9.53 7.07 -0.55
CA ALA A 154 8.47 7.73 0.20
C ALA A 154 8.96 8.28 1.55
N GLU A 155 9.85 7.57 2.24
CA GLU A 155 10.48 8.04 3.47
C GLU A 155 11.33 9.30 3.23
N VAL A 156 12.11 9.33 2.14
CA VAL A 156 12.89 10.51 1.74
C VAL A 156 11.96 11.70 1.48
N VAL A 157 10.85 11.48 0.76
CA VAL A 157 9.85 12.54 0.49
C VAL A 157 9.20 13.05 1.78
N ARG A 158 8.90 12.14 2.73
CA ARG A 158 8.33 12.51 4.02
C ARG A 158 9.26 13.44 4.80
N GLN A 159 10.53 13.08 4.89
CA GLN A 159 11.55 13.90 5.56
C GLN A 159 11.72 15.26 4.89
N PHE A 160 11.71 15.29 3.55
CA PHE A 160 11.79 16.53 2.79
C PHE A 160 10.62 17.46 3.11
N THR A 161 9.41 16.91 3.16
CA THR A 161 8.18 17.64 3.45
C THR A 161 8.17 18.17 4.88
N ASP A 162 8.56 17.34 5.86
CA ASP A 162 8.64 17.72 7.27
C ASP A 162 9.66 18.85 7.49
N GLN A 163 10.78 18.81 6.76
CA GLN A 163 11.82 19.81 6.86
C GLN A 163 11.45 21.13 6.19
N GLU A 164 10.81 21.14 5.01
CA GLU A 164 10.31 22.39 4.41
C GLU A 164 9.23 23.05 5.27
N VAL A 165 8.35 22.26 5.92
CA VAL A 165 7.38 22.82 6.87
C VAL A 165 8.07 23.44 8.08
N ALA A 166 9.19 22.86 8.53
CA ALA A 166 9.99 23.44 9.62
C ALA A 166 10.70 24.73 9.20
N THR A 167 11.29 24.79 8.00
CA THR A 167 12.01 25.98 7.50
C THR A 167 11.07 27.12 7.13
N VAL A 168 9.87 26.86 6.59
CA VAL A 168 8.85 27.91 6.35
C VAL A 168 8.38 28.57 7.66
N ARG A 169 8.42 27.85 8.78
CA ARG A 169 8.12 28.41 10.12
C ARG A 169 9.26 29.25 10.69
N THR A 170 10.47 29.11 10.17
CA THR A 170 11.67 29.87 10.57
C THR A 170 12.25 30.55 9.34
N HIS A 171 11.64 31.68 8.92
CA HIS A 171 12.08 32.53 7.79
C HIS A 171 13.53 32.29 7.33
N GLU A 172 13.77 31.48 6.29
CA GLU A 172 14.94 31.60 5.42
C GLU A 172 14.87 30.71 4.15
N VAL A 173 14.98 31.42 3.02
CA VAL A 173 15.63 31.11 1.72
C VAL A 173 15.61 29.68 1.17
N TYR A 174 14.98 29.55 -0.01
CA TYR A 174 15.10 28.44 -0.95
C TYR A 174 16.57 28.26 -1.37
N ASN A 175 17.22 27.18 -0.92
CA ASN A 175 18.50 26.72 -1.48
C ASN A 175 18.23 25.43 -2.27
N ASP A 176 18.84 25.30 -3.45
CA ASP A 176 18.76 24.11 -4.32
C ASP A 176 19.58 22.90 -3.80
N GLU A 177 20.17 23.01 -2.61
CA GLU A 177 20.90 21.92 -1.97
C GLU A 177 19.98 21.01 -1.14
N LEU A 178 20.27 19.70 -1.18
CA LEU A 178 19.61 18.71 -0.35
C LEU A 178 19.82 19.04 1.13
N PRO A 179 18.75 19.09 1.94
CA PRO A 179 18.88 19.42 3.35
C PRO A 179 19.77 18.43 4.11
N GLU A 180 20.60 18.92 5.03
CA GLU A 180 21.58 18.10 5.76
C GLU A 180 20.96 16.95 6.57
N ALA A 181 19.70 17.06 7.02
CA ALA A 181 19.02 15.95 7.70
C ALA A 181 18.63 14.81 6.74
N VAL A 182 18.24 15.14 5.51
CA VAL A 182 17.99 14.17 4.44
C VAL A 182 19.31 13.50 4.05
N LYS A 183 20.39 14.27 3.96
CA LYS A 183 21.75 13.75 3.69
C LYS A 183 22.24 12.81 4.80
N ALA A 184 22.11 13.20 6.06
CA ALA A 184 22.51 12.36 7.19
C ALA A 184 21.65 11.09 7.31
N THR A 185 20.37 11.14 6.94
CA THR A 185 19.53 9.96 6.90
C THR A 185 19.89 9.06 5.71
N LEU A 186 20.19 9.66 4.55
CA LEU A 186 20.71 8.95 3.37
C LEU A 186 22.03 8.25 3.66
N ASP A 187 22.90 8.82 4.48
CA ASP A 187 24.19 8.22 4.86
C ASP A 187 23.99 7.06 5.85
N ARG A 188 23.07 7.20 6.82
CA ARG A 188 22.74 6.15 7.80
C ARG A 188 21.98 4.96 7.23
N LEU A 189 21.30 5.13 6.10
CA LEU A 189 20.58 4.05 5.41
C LEU A 189 21.49 3.30 4.40
N THR A 190 22.73 3.74 4.21
CA THR A 190 23.72 3.12 3.30
C THR A 190 24.86 2.39 4.01
N GLU A 191 24.90 2.40 5.36
CA GLU A 191 25.78 1.56 6.20
C GLU A 191 25.07 0.27 6.65
#